data_AF-A0A4P5T3G4-F1
#
_entry.id   AF-A0A4P5T3G4-F1
#
_cell.length_a   1.000
_cell.length_b   1.000
_cell.length_c   1.000
_cell.angle_alpha   90.00
_cell.angle_beta   90.00
_cell.angle_gamma   90.00
#
_symmetry.space_group_name_H-M   'P 1'
#
loop_
_entity.id
_entity.type
_entity.pdbx_description
1 polymer ?
#
loop_
_entity_poly.entity_id
_entity_poly.type
_entity_poly.pdbx_seq_one_letter_code
_entity_poly.pdbx_strand_id
1 'polypeptide(L)'
;MAYDNNEKKMDSVYSKRIRAGKRRTYFFDVRTTRGNDYYLTITESRKRFNDDGYDRHKIFLYKEDFNKFLKALNEAVDHVKTELMPDFDFDAFNHEYDEENGEGGHYTPPANTESAPPSEPAEEPRGDVSEGDNGAGEQVDKW
;
A
#
# COMPACT_ATOMS: atom_id res chain seq x y z
N MET A 1 -23.22 5.70 -23.65
CA MET A 1 -22.10 5.26 -24.51
C MET A 1 -21.51 4.01 -23.88
N ALA A 2 -21.78 2.86 -24.47
CA ALA A 2 -21.19 1.60 -24.05
C ALA A 2 -19.72 1.64 -24.46
N TYR A 3 -18.80 1.64 -23.49
CA TYR A 3 -17.40 1.39 -23.79
C TYR A 3 -17.29 -0.03 -24.32
N ASP A 4 -16.73 -0.15 -25.53
CA ASP A 4 -16.33 -1.39 -26.19
C ASP A 4 -15.56 -2.32 -25.25
N ASN A 5 -16.28 -3.14 -24.49
CA ASN A 5 -15.72 -4.16 -23.62
C ASN A 5 -15.40 -5.45 -24.39
N ASN A 6 -15.35 -5.41 -25.72
CA ASN A 6 -15.29 -6.62 -26.54
C ASN A 6 -14.49 -6.51 -27.85
N GLU A 7 -13.59 -5.53 -28.00
CA GLU A 7 -12.57 -5.58 -29.06
C GLU A 7 -11.34 -6.36 -28.60
N LYS A 8 -11.59 -7.66 -28.43
CA LYS A 8 -10.63 -8.76 -28.56
C LYS A 8 -9.60 -8.83 -27.44
N LYS A 9 -9.38 -10.05 -26.94
CA LYS A 9 -8.05 -10.53 -26.59
C LYS A 9 -7.07 -10.06 -27.68
N MET A 10 -6.51 -8.86 -27.56
CA MET A 10 -5.31 -8.48 -28.29
C MET A 10 -4.24 -9.32 -27.59
N ASP A 11 -4.15 -10.55 -28.09
CA ASP A 11 -3.65 -11.75 -27.42
C ASP A 11 -2.44 -11.42 -26.56
N SER A 12 -2.68 -11.25 -25.26
CA SER A 12 -1.59 -11.25 -24.31
C SER A 12 -0.95 -12.63 -24.43
N VAL A 13 0.26 -12.68 -24.96
CA VAL A 13 1.03 -13.91 -25.13
C VAL A 13 1.26 -14.58 -23.77
N TYR A 14 1.27 -13.77 -22.71
CA TYR A 14 1.28 -14.20 -21.33
C TYR A 14 0.45 -13.22 -20.49
N SER A 15 -0.24 -13.72 -19.48
CA SER A 15 -0.91 -12.91 -18.45
C SER A 15 -0.79 -13.59 -17.09
N LYS A 16 -0.38 -12.83 -16.08
CA LYS A 16 -0.39 -13.26 -14.68
C LYS A 16 -1.19 -12.25 -13.85
N ARG A 17 -2.19 -12.76 -13.14
CA ARG A 17 -2.96 -12.02 -12.14
C ARG A 17 -2.40 -12.30 -10.75
N ILE A 18 -2.22 -11.25 -9.95
CA ILE A 18 -1.83 -11.34 -8.54
C ILE A 18 -2.84 -10.54 -7.71
N ARG A 19 -3.57 -11.22 -6.81
CA ARG A 19 -4.40 -10.55 -5.82
C ARG A 19 -3.53 -10.05 -4.67
N ALA A 20 -3.71 -8.80 -4.28
CA ALA A 20 -2.98 -8.18 -3.18
C ALA A 20 -3.99 -7.69 -2.14
N GLY A 21 -4.35 -8.59 -1.23
CA GLY A 21 -5.47 -8.41 -0.31
C GLY A 21 -6.81 -8.23 -1.03
N LYS A 22 -7.82 -7.74 -0.29
CA LYS A 22 -9.22 -7.71 -0.74
C LYS A 22 -9.52 -6.69 -1.84
N ARG A 23 -8.70 -5.65 -1.99
CA ARG A 23 -9.07 -4.44 -2.75
C ARG A 23 -8.11 -4.04 -3.85
N ARG A 24 -7.00 -4.77 -4.00
CA ARG A 24 -6.02 -4.50 -5.04
C ARG A 24 -5.72 -5.76 -5.83
N THR A 25 -5.55 -5.60 -7.13
CA THR A 25 -5.16 -6.68 -8.02
C THR A 25 -4.16 -6.14 -9.03
N TYR A 26 -3.06 -6.85 -9.19
CA TYR A 26 -2.05 -6.58 -10.20
C TYR A 26 -2.23 -7.52 -11.39
N PHE A 27 -2.04 -6.99 -12.59
CA PHE A 27 -2.06 -7.74 -13.84
C PHE A 27 -0.73 -7.50 -14.55
N PHE A 28 -0.05 -8.58 -14.92
CA PHE A 28 1.20 -8.57 -15.67
C PHE A 28 0.96 -9.22 -17.02
N ASP A 29 0.83 -8.42 -18.07
CA ASP A 29 0.48 -8.88 -19.41
C ASP A 29 1.65 -8.65 -20.38
N VAL A 30 2.09 -9.69 -21.08
CA VAL A 30 3.05 -9.57 -22.19
C VAL A 30 2.27 -9.50 -23.49
N ARG A 31 2.52 -8.47 -24.29
CA ARG A 31 1.78 -8.17 -25.52
C ARG A 31 2.75 -7.90 -26.66
N THR A 32 2.29 -8.09 -27.89
CA THR A 32 3.07 -7.80 -29.10
C THR A 32 2.79 -6.39 -29.62
N THR A 33 3.83 -5.69 -30.09
CA THR A 33 3.70 -4.45 -30.86
C THR A 33 3.32 -4.78 -32.31
N ARG A 34 3.03 -3.74 -33.10
CA ARG A 34 2.82 -3.89 -34.55
C ARG A 34 4.09 -4.36 -35.29
N GLY A 35 5.28 -4.16 -34.70
CA GLY A 35 6.56 -4.57 -35.28
C GLY A 35 7.02 -5.97 -34.84
N ASN A 36 6.12 -6.80 -34.32
CA ASN A 36 6.41 -8.15 -33.81
C ASN A 36 7.39 -8.17 -32.61
N ASP A 37 7.52 -7.05 -31.89
CA ASP A 37 8.26 -6.97 -30.63
C ASP A 37 7.35 -7.21 -29.43
N TYR A 38 7.94 -7.50 -28.27
CA TYR A 38 7.20 -7.70 -27.02
C TYR A 38 7.35 -6.52 -26.06
N TYR A 39 6.29 -6.23 -25.32
CA TYR A 39 6.30 -5.26 -24.22
C TYR A 39 5.43 -5.78 -23.06
N LEU A 40 5.74 -5.33 -21.86
CA LEU A 40 5.00 -5.66 -20.64
C LEU A 40 4.02 -4.53 -20.31
N THR A 41 2.80 -4.90 -19.95
CA THR A 41 1.82 -4.00 -19.33
C THR A 41 1.62 -4.44 -17.89
N ILE A 42 1.94 -3.55 -16.94
CA ILE A 42 1.65 -3.77 -15.52
C ILE A 42 0.46 -2.89 -15.16
N THR A 43 -0.62 -3.50 -14.67
CA THR A 43 -1.82 -2.76 -14.26
C THR A 43 -2.10 -3.01 -12.79
N GLU A 44 -2.17 -1.96 -11.98
CA GLU A 44 -2.80 -1.99 -10.67
C GLU A 44 -4.28 -1.62 -10.82
N SER A 45 -5.17 -2.48 -10.35
CA SER A 45 -6.59 -2.18 -10.18
C SER A 45 -6.90 -2.10 -8.70
N ARG A 46 -7.38 -0.95 -8.23
CA ARG A 46 -7.79 -0.70 -6.85
C ARG A 46 -9.28 -0.45 -6.78
N LYS A 47 -10.02 -1.23 -5.99
CA LYS A 47 -11.44 -0.99 -5.73
C LYS A 47 -11.61 0.29 -4.91
N ARG A 48 -12.49 1.21 -5.31
CA ARG A 48 -12.81 2.44 -4.54
C ARG A 48 -13.52 2.10 -3.22
N PHE A 49 -13.46 3.03 -2.26
CA PHE A 49 -14.04 2.81 -0.91
C PHE A 49 -15.55 2.95 -0.91
N ASN A 50 -16.06 3.96 -1.61
CA ASN A 50 -17.44 4.43 -1.51
C ASN A 50 -18.20 4.31 -2.83
N ASP A 51 -17.64 3.61 -3.80
CA ASP A 51 -18.13 3.54 -5.16
C ASP A 51 -17.88 2.13 -5.72
N ASP A 52 -18.72 1.69 -6.64
CA ASP A 52 -18.63 0.37 -7.28
C ASP A 52 -17.57 0.32 -8.41
N GLY A 53 -16.75 1.37 -8.51
CA GLY A 53 -15.69 1.53 -9.48
C GLY A 53 -14.31 1.01 -9.05
N TYR A 54 -13.42 0.93 -10.05
CA TYR A 54 -12.01 0.60 -9.88
C TYR A 54 -11.14 1.72 -10.45
N ASP A 55 -10.11 2.12 -9.69
CA ASP A 55 -9.03 2.96 -10.18
C ASP A 55 -7.96 2.07 -10.81
N ARG A 56 -7.58 2.37 -12.05
CA ARG A 56 -6.61 1.59 -12.81
C ARG A 56 -5.39 2.42 -13.13
N HIS A 57 -4.25 1.99 -12.61
CA HIS A 57 -2.95 2.58 -12.91
C HIS A 57 -2.23 1.61 -13.83
N LYS A 58 -1.77 2.09 -14.99
CA LYS A 58 -1.16 1.25 -16.02
C LYS A 58 0.21 1.78 -16.39
N ILE A 59 1.19 0.88 -16.40
CA ILE A 59 2.56 1.12 -16.81
C ILE A 59 2.82 0.26 -18.05
N PHE A 60 3.45 0.86 -19.05
CA PHE A 60 3.98 0.16 -20.23
C PHE A 60 5.50 0.13 -20.12
N LEU A 61 6.08 -1.05 -20.31
CA LEU A 61 7.51 -1.26 -20.26
C LEU A 61 7.94 -1.97 -21.55
N TYR A 62 8.88 -1.38 -22.28
CA TYR A 62 9.39 -1.90 -23.55
C TYR A 62 10.70 -2.68 -23.33
N LYS A 63 11.01 -3.59 -24.27
CA LYS A 63 12.11 -4.56 -24.16
C LYS A 63 13.48 -3.92 -23.87
N GLU A 64 13.73 -2.73 -24.40
CA GLU A 64 14.96 -1.96 -24.25
C GLU A 64 15.23 -1.52 -22.80
N ASP A 65 14.18 -1.42 -21.98
CA ASP A 65 14.25 -0.91 -20.61
C ASP A 65 14.14 -2.01 -19.55
N PHE A 66 13.86 -3.27 -19.92
CA PHE A 66 13.63 -4.37 -18.98
C PHE A 66 14.72 -4.50 -17.93
N ASN A 67 15.99 -4.56 -18.35
CA ASN A 67 17.10 -4.76 -17.43
C ASN A 67 17.32 -3.57 -16.49
N LYS A 68 17.15 -2.34 -17.00
CA LYS A 68 17.29 -1.12 -16.18
C LYS A 68 16.17 -1.03 -15.16
N PHE A 69 14.94 -1.33 -15.58
CA PHE A 69 13.76 -1.31 -14.72
C PHE A 69 13.84 -2.39 -13.64
N LEU A 70 14.17 -3.64 -14.00
CA LEU A 70 14.30 -4.74 -13.04
C LEU A 70 15.40 -4.48 -12.01
N LYS A 71 16.54 -3.93 -12.45
CA LYS A 71 17.62 -3.55 -11.53
C LYS A 71 17.15 -2.53 -10.51
N ALA A 72 16.57 -1.41 -10.97
CA ALA A 72 16.08 -0.36 -10.08
C ALA A 72 14.94 -0.84 -9.16
N LEU A 73 14.04 -1.70 -9.66
CA LEU A 73 12.97 -2.29 -8.87
C LEU A 73 13.53 -3.19 -7.77
N ASN A 74 14.47 -4.08 -8.09
CA ASN A 74 15.07 -4.97 -7.10
C ASN A 74 15.88 -4.18 -6.06
N GLU A 75 16.70 -3.21 -6.49
CA GLU A 75 17.46 -2.34 -5.57
C GLU A 75 16.53 -1.60 -4.59
N ALA A 76 15.40 -1.06 -5.08
CA ALA A 76 14.43 -0.40 -4.21
C ALA A 76 13.76 -1.37 -3.22
N VAL A 77 13.42 -2.58 -3.66
CA VAL A 77 12.82 -3.62 -2.80
C VAL A 77 13.83 -4.11 -1.75
N ASP A 78 15.08 -4.33 -2.15
CA ASP A 78 16.15 -4.79 -1.26
C ASP A 78 16.48 -3.73 -0.21
N HIS A 79 16.52 -2.45 -0.58
CA HIS A 79 16.69 -1.35 0.36
C HIS A 79 15.58 -1.33 1.42
N VAL A 80 14.32 -1.55 1.04
CA VAL A 80 13.22 -1.66 2.01
C VAL A 80 13.41 -2.87 2.93
N LYS A 81 13.72 -4.04 2.38
CA LYS A 81 13.84 -5.28 3.14
C LYS A 81 15.04 -5.30 4.08
N THR A 82 16.14 -4.68 3.72
CA THR A 82 17.42 -4.80 4.44
C THR A 82 17.72 -3.59 5.31
N GLU A 83 17.40 -2.39 4.85
CA GLU A 83 17.77 -1.16 5.55
C GLU A 83 16.60 -0.55 6.32
N LEU A 84 15.39 -0.55 5.73
CA LEU A 84 14.24 0.13 6.35
C LEU A 84 13.43 -0.79 7.28
N MET A 85 13.32 -2.07 6.94
CA MET A 85 12.48 -3.04 7.67
C MET A 85 13.15 -4.42 7.78
N PRO A 86 14.36 -4.53 8.37
CA PRO A 86 15.12 -5.79 8.45
C PRO A 86 14.44 -6.89 9.27
N ASP A 87 13.71 -6.53 10.32
CA ASP A 87 13.07 -7.49 11.24
C ASP A 87 11.65 -7.86 10.82
N PHE A 88 11.15 -7.33 9.69
CA PHE A 88 9.79 -7.60 9.22
C PHE A 88 9.74 -8.88 8.38
N ASP A 89 8.87 -9.80 8.76
CA ASP A 89 8.63 -11.04 8.00
C ASP A 89 7.72 -10.77 6.78
N PHE A 90 8.35 -10.49 5.64
CA PHE A 90 7.65 -10.31 4.37
C PHE A 90 7.08 -11.62 3.81
N ASP A 91 7.61 -12.77 4.21
CA ASP A 91 7.19 -14.07 3.67
C ASP A 91 5.87 -14.55 4.28
N ALA A 92 5.50 -14.03 5.46
CA ALA A 92 4.17 -14.22 6.05
C ALA A 92 3.02 -13.80 5.10
N PHE A 93 3.27 -12.90 4.15
CA PHE A 93 2.28 -12.44 3.17
C PHE A 93 2.29 -13.21 1.84
N ASN A 94 3.19 -14.18 1.68
CA ASN A 94 3.21 -15.06 0.51
C ASN A 94 2.11 -16.14 0.56
N HIS A 95 1.34 -16.23 1.65
CA HIS A 95 0.22 -17.14 1.75
C HIS A 95 -0.84 -16.79 0.69
N GLU A 96 -1.09 -17.76 -0.18
CA GLU A 96 -2.09 -17.71 -1.22
C GLU A 96 -3.44 -17.34 -0.58
N TYR A 97 -3.98 -16.19 -0.97
CA TYR A 97 -5.31 -15.75 -0.55
C TYR A 97 -6.36 -16.65 -1.21
N ASP A 98 -6.55 -17.86 -0.65
CA ASP A 98 -7.70 -18.71 -0.92
C ASP A 98 -8.92 -18.08 -0.25
N GLU A 99 -9.52 -17.10 -0.95
CA GLU A 99 -10.81 -16.49 -0.60
C GLU A 99 -11.97 -17.49 -0.84
N GLU A 100 -12.02 -18.60 -0.10
CA GLU A 100 -13.26 -19.40 -0.01
C GLU A 100 -14.03 -19.16 1.31
N ASN A 101 -13.42 -18.58 2.35
CA ASN A 101 -14.16 -18.21 3.57
C ASN A 101 -13.79 -16.80 4.04
N GLY A 102 -14.78 -15.92 4.06
CA GLY A 102 -14.65 -14.48 4.27
C GLY A 102 -14.31 -14.04 5.69
N GLU A 103 -13.24 -14.57 6.27
CA GLU A 103 -12.70 -14.12 7.55
C GLU A 103 -11.26 -13.63 7.35
N GLY A 104 -11.11 -12.31 7.26
CA GLY A 104 -9.83 -11.66 7.02
C GLY A 104 -8.89 -11.86 8.20
N GLY A 105 -7.72 -12.44 7.94
CA GLY A 105 -6.62 -12.47 8.88
C GLY A 105 -6.25 -11.06 9.33
N HIS A 106 -6.57 -10.73 10.58
CA HIS A 106 -6.07 -9.55 11.25
C HIS A 106 -4.58 -9.78 11.52
N TYR A 107 -3.70 -9.03 10.84
CA TYR A 107 -2.32 -8.93 11.29
C TYR A 107 -2.29 -8.05 12.54
N THR A 108 -1.92 -8.65 13.67
CA THR A 108 -1.51 -7.90 14.87
C THR A 108 0.01 -7.82 14.83
N PRO A 109 0.63 -6.63 14.79
CA PRO A 109 2.07 -6.54 14.94
C PRO A 109 2.46 -7.03 16.35
N PRO A 110 3.59 -7.74 16.49
CA PRO A 110 4.06 -8.16 17.82
C PRO A 110 4.33 -6.91 18.66
N ALA A 111 3.71 -6.85 19.84
CA ALA A 111 3.99 -5.84 20.85
C ALA A 111 5.44 -6.04 21.32
N ASN A 112 6.29 -5.06 21.04
CA ASN A 112 7.66 -5.03 21.50
C ASN A 112 7.66 -5.20 23.04
N THR A 113 8.24 -6.31 23.50
CA THR A 113 8.34 -6.63 24.93
C THR A 113 9.52 -5.85 25.49
N GLU A 114 9.26 -4.62 25.94
CA GLU A 114 10.24 -3.82 26.67
C GLU A 114 9.66 -3.50 28.05
N SER A 115 10.14 -4.28 29.02
CA SER A 115 10.54 -3.84 30.37
C SER A 115 9.50 -3.10 31.25
N ALA A 116 9.08 -3.82 32.30
CA ALA A 116 8.42 -3.40 33.55
C ALA A 116 8.29 -1.88 33.87
N PRO A 117 7.13 -1.44 34.42
CA PRO A 117 6.93 -0.06 34.85
C PRO A 117 7.70 0.22 36.15
N PRO A 118 8.32 1.41 36.34
CA PRO A 118 8.66 1.86 37.67
C PRO A 118 7.39 2.40 38.34
N SER A 119 7.16 1.87 39.53
CA SER A 119 6.16 2.21 40.52
C SER A 119 6.03 3.70 40.84
N GLU A 120 4.80 4.20 40.86
CA GLU A 120 4.40 5.39 41.60
C GLU A 120 4.67 5.24 43.11
N PRO A 121 4.95 6.36 43.81
CA PRO A 121 4.46 6.55 45.16
C PRO A 121 3.43 7.70 45.23
N ALA A 122 2.37 7.44 45.98
CA ALA A 122 1.18 8.27 46.20
C ALA A 122 1.36 9.45 47.17
N GLU A 123 0.51 10.47 46.94
CA GLU A 123 -0.13 11.47 47.84
C GLU A 123 0.74 12.38 48.74
N GLU A 124 0.47 13.69 48.88
CA GLU A 124 -0.74 14.29 49.48
C GLU A 124 -0.97 15.80 49.13
N PRO A 125 -2.16 16.38 49.46
CA PRO A 125 -2.71 17.62 48.89
C PRO A 125 -2.43 18.90 49.72
N ARG A 126 -2.59 20.07 49.08
CA ARG A 126 -2.86 21.45 49.60
C ARG A 126 -2.62 22.42 48.42
N GLY A 127 -3.37 23.47 48.12
CA GLY A 127 -4.56 24.11 48.69
C GLY A 127 -4.98 25.26 47.74
N ASP A 128 -6.24 25.66 47.87
CA ASP A 128 -6.92 26.78 47.20
C ASP A 128 -6.35 28.15 47.57
N VAL A 129 -6.18 29.09 46.61
CA VAL A 129 -6.78 30.46 46.62
C VAL A 129 -6.39 31.36 45.41
N SER A 130 -7.46 31.98 44.87
CA SER A 130 -7.67 33.35 44.35
C SER A 130 -7.09 33.89 43.02
N GLU A 131 -8.04 34.19 42.13
CA GLU A 131 -8.32 35.45 41.40
C GLU A 131 -7.18 36.34 40.84
N GLY A 132 -7.31 36.69 39.55
CA GLY A 132 -6.51 37.72 38.89
C GLY A 132 -6.84 37.92 37.41
N ASP A 133 -7.91 38.67 37.17
CA ASP A 133 -8.36 39.36 35.95
C ASP A 133 -7.25 39.97 35.06
N ASN A 134 -7.34 39.79 33.72
CA ASN A 134 -7.40 40.85 32.69
C ASN A 134 -6.88 40.45 31.29
N GLY A 135 -7.75 40.60 30.28
CA GLY A 135 -7.45 41.41 29.09
C GLY A 135 -7.02 40.73 27.78
N ALA A 136 -7.86 40.92 26.74
CA ALA A 136 -7.57 41.13 25.31
C ALA A 136 -6.61 40.14 24.60
N GLY A 137 -6.99 39.39 23.56
CA GLY A 137 -7.82 39.73 22.42
C GLY A 137 -6.93 39.96 21.21
N GLU A 138 -6.80 38.99 20.28
CA GLU A 138 -6.59 39.28 18.86
C GLU A 138 -6.82 38.05 17.97
N GLN A 139 -7.44 38.33 16.82
CA GLN A 139 -7.82 37.40 15.78
C GLN A 139 -6.59 37.01 14.96
N VAL A 140 -6.42 35.72 14.66
CA VAL A 140 -5.42 35.24 13.72
C VAL A 140 -6.06 35.10 12.34
N ASP A 141 -5.68 36.01 11.45
CA ASP A 141 -5.99 36.01 10.03
C ASP A 141 -5.37 34.81 9.31
N LYS A 142 -6.17 34.22 8.43
CA LYS A 142 -5.80 33.18 7.47
C LYS A 142 -4.99 33.78 6.33
N TRP A 143 -3.88 33.14 5.96
CA TRP A 143 -3.41 33.02 4.57
C TRP A 143 -3.11 31.56 4.26
#